data_AF-A0A4U7F2G5-F1
#
_entry.id   AF-A0A4U7F2G5-F1
#
_cell.length_a   1.000
_cell.length_b   1.000
_cell.length_c   1.000
_cell.angle_alpha   90.00
_cell.angle_beta   90.00
_cell.angle_gamma   90.00
#
_symmetry.space_group_name_H-M   'P 1'
#
loop_
_entity.id
_entity.type
_entity.pdbx_description
1 polymer ?
#
loop_
_entity_poly.entity_id
_entity_poly.type
_entity_poly.pdbx_seq_one_letter_code
_entity_poly.pdbx_strand_id
1 'polypeptide(L)'
;MTLSEIAAGLEVTARQRDRGVAVADDTETPLVDRLSGHAADLPCTPAATATLVDAYSAGRSVGDAASEAGVTPMTAAKTLHRCGVAGICP
;
A
#
# COMPACT_ATOMS: atom_id res chain seq x y z
N MET A 1 -26.63 -37.43 13.36
CA MET A 1 -25.95 -36.51 12.43
C MET A 1 -24.93 -35.73 13.22
N THR A 2 -23.64 -35.99 12.99
CA THR A 2 -22.52 -35.45 13.76
C THR A 2 -21.73 -34.46 12.91
N LEU A 3 -20.96 -33.58 13.53
CA LEU A 3 -20.11 -32.63 12.81
C LEU A 3 -19.07 -33.33 11.92
N SER A 4 -18.64 -34.54 12.29
CA SER A 4 -17.75 -35.38 11.50
C SER A 4 -18.36 -35.85 10.19
N GLU A 5 -19.67 -36.13 10.16
CA GLU A 5 -20.38 -36.51 8.94
C GLU A 5 -20.53 -35.35 7.96
N ILE A 6 -20.61 -34.10 8.46
CA ILE A 6 -20.67 -32.88 7.64
C ILE A 6 -19.30 -32.56 7.01
N ALA A 7 -18.20 -32.85 7.72
CA ALA A 7 -16.85 -32.53 7.27
C ALA A 7 -16.25 -33.54 6.28
N ALA A 8 -16.85 -34.73 6.12
CA ALA A 8 -16.29 -35.84 5.33
C ALA A 8 -16.13 -35.57 3.83
N GLY A 9 -16.73 -34.49 3.30
CA GLY A 9 -16.62 -34.08 1.90
C GLY A 9 -15.94 -32.72 1.67
N LEU A 10 -15.34 -32.12 2.71
CA LEU A 10 -14.73 -30.80 2.61
C LEU A 10 -13.21 -30.91 2.45
N GLU A 11 -12.68 -30.34 1.37
CA GLU A 11 -11.25 -30.21 1.13
C GLU A 11 -10.83 -28.73 1.25
N VAL A 12 -9.73 -28.47 1.96
CA VAL A 12 -9.16 -27.12 2.05
C VAL A 12 -8.38 -26.83 0.77
N THR A 13 -8.96 -26.04 -0.13
CA THR A 13 -8.34 -25.67 -1.42
C THR A 13 -7.49 -24.40 -1.34
N ALA A 14 -7.62 -23.63 -0.25
CA ALA A 14 -6.89 -22.39 -0.05
C ALA A 14 -6.43 -22.25 1.40
N ARG A 15 -5.22 -21.72 1.59
CA ARG A 15 -4.64 -21.46 2.91
C ARG A 15 -4.55 -19.96 3.14
N GLN A 16 -5.08 -19.48 4.25
CA GLN A 16 -4.79 -18.13 4.72
C GLN A 16 -3.30 -18.05 5.05
N ARG A 17 -2.61 -17.11 4.42
CA ARG A 17 -1.24 -16.76 4.79
C ARG A 17 -1.33 -15.67 5.86
N ASP A 18 -0.69 -15.93 6.99
CA ASP A 18 -0.48 -14.90 7.99
C ASP A 18 0.37 -13.79 7.37
N ARG A 19 -0.26 -12.67 7.05
CA ARG A 19 0.41 -11.43 6.72
C ARG A 19 0.43 -10.64 8.01
N GLY A 20 1.34 -11.00 8.90
CA GLY A 20 1.51 -10.29 10.16
C GLY A 20 1.48 -8.78 9.90
N VAL A 21 0.62 -8.07 10.62
CA VAL A 21 0.60 -6.61 10.55
C VAL A 21 1.88 -6.16 11.23
N ALA A 22 2.84 -5.67 10.46
CA ALA A 22 3.98 -4.97 11.05
C ALA A 22 3.42 -3.70 11.71
N VAL A 23 3.20 -3.76 13.02
CA VAL A 23 2.90 -2.58 13.83
C VAL A 23 4.22 -1.85 14.01
N ALA A 24 4.61 -1.08 12.99
CA ALA A 24 5.67 -0.10 13.10
C ALA A 24 5.02 1.21 13.58
N ASP A 25 5.08 1.47 14.89
CA ASP A 25 4.79 2.80 15.42
C ASP A 25 6.01 3.69 15.21
N ASP A 26 6.29 4.01 13.95
CA ASP A 26 7.34 4.93 13.52
C ASP A 26 6.73 6.27 13.11
N THR A 27 5.63 6.68 13.78
CA THR A 27 4.93 7.94 13.49
C THR A 27 5.68 9.17 14.00
N GLU A 28 6.71 9.00 14.83
CA GLU A 28 7.54 10.11 15.33
C GLU A 28 8.38 10.78 14.23
N THR A 29 8.78 10.03 13.19
CA THR A 29 9.57 10.59 12.08
C THR A 29 8.66 10.88 10.88
N PRO A 30 8.61 12.13 10.38
CA PRO A 30 7.84 12.48 9.19
C PRO A 30 8.13 11.54 8.01
N LEU A 31 7.09 11.16 7.26
CA LEU A 31 7.21 10.23 6.13
C LEU A 31 8.24 10.71 5.09
N VAL A 32 8.32 12.02 4.85
CA VAL A 32 9.30 12.62 3.93
C VAL A 32 10.75 12.34 4.34
N ASP A 33 11.05 12.35 5.64
CA ASP A 33 12.41 12.14 6.15
C ASP A 33 12.82 10.67 6.01
N ARG A 34 11.88 9.76 6.31
CA ARG A 34 12.07 8.31 6.09
C ARG A 34 12.30 7.98 4.61
N LEU A 35 11.59 8.66 3.71
CA LEU A 35 11.72 8.50 2.26
C LEU A 35 13.00 9.11 1.69
N SER A 36 13.63 10.06 2.40
CA SER A 36 14.80 10.77 1.89
C SER A 36 16.00 9.84 1.63
N GLY A 37 16.16 8.79 2.44
CA GLY A 37 17.18 7.75 2.20
C GLY A 37 16.95 6.91 0.93
N HIS A 38 15.75 6.96 0.36
CA HIS A 38 15.35 6.21 -0.83
C HIS A 38 15.07 7.11 -2.04
N ALA A 39 15.41 8.41 -1.96
CA ALA A 39 15.04 9.38 -2.98
C ALA A 39 15.47 8.99 -4.41
N ALA A 40 16.59 8.28 -4.56
CA ALA A 40 17.09 7.82 -5.85
C ALA A 40 16.24 6.69 -6.47
N ASP A 41 15.50 5.93 -5.66
CA ASP A 41 14.69 4.80 -6.11
C ASP A 41 13.21 5.17 -6.31
N LEU A 42 12.82 6.39 -5.92
CA LEU A 42 11.46 6.88 -6.05
C LEU A 42 11.21 7.46 -7.46
N PRO A 43 10.04 7.22 -8.07
CA PRO A 43 9.67 7.83 -9.34
C PRO A 43 9.45 9.35 -9.28
N CYS A 44 9.33 9.92 -8.08
CA CYS A 44 9.23 11.36 -7.82
C CYS A 44 9.91 11.72 -6.48
N THR A 45 9.86 12.98 -6.08
CA THR A 45 10.53 13.42 -4.85
C THR A 45 9.95 12.73 -3.60
N PRO A 46 10.72 12.61 -2.51
CA PRO A 46 10.22 12.13 -1.22
C PRO A 46 8.99 12.89 -0.73
N ALA A 47 8.98 14.22 -0.90
CA ALA A 47 7.85 15.06 -0.52
C ALA A 47 6.58 14.74 -1.33
N ALA A 48 6.69 14.66 -2.67
CA ALA A 48 5.57 14.29 -3.52
C ALA A 48 5.06 12.87 -3.22
N THR A 49 5.98 11.94 -2.93
CA THR A 49 5.64 10.57 -2.52
C THR A 49 4.86 10.57 -1.20
N ALA A 50 5.29 11.34 -0.21
CA ALA A 50 4.58 11.45 1.06
C ALA A 50 3.15 11.99 0.88
N THR A 51 3.00 13.06 0.08
CA THR A 51 1.68 13.60 -0.28
C THR A 51 0.80 12.58 -0.98
N LEU A 52 1.35 11.79 -1.92
CA LEU A 52 0.59 10.74 -2.61
C LEU A 52 0.06 9.68 -1.65
N VAL A 53 0.92 9.17 -0.77
CA VAL A 53 0.56 8.10 0.17
C VAL A 53 -0.50 8.60 1.14
N ASP A 54 -0.37 9.83 1.65
CA ASP A 54 -1.34 10.42 2.56
C ASP A 54 -2.70 10.63 1.88
N ALA A 55 -2.71 11.32 0.73
CA ALA A 55 -3.92 11.58 -0.04
C ALA A 55 -4.66 10.30 -0.45
N TYR A 56 -3.93 9.29 -0.95
CA TYR A 56 -4.55 8.02 -1.36
C TYR A 56 -5.06 7.23 -0.14
N SER A 57 -4.30 7.20 0.95
CA SER A 57 -4.72 6.53 2.20
C SER A 57 -5.94 7.18 2.84
N ALA A 58 -6.13 8.49 2.61
CA ALA A 58 -7.35 9.21 2.96
C ALA A 58 -8.56 8.88 2.05
N GLY A 59 -8.40 7.96 1.10
CA GLY A 59 -9.47 7.46 0.23
C GLY A 59 -9.62 8.22 -1.09
N ARG A 60 -8.67 9.08 -1.47
CA ARG A 60 -8.73 9.81 -2.75
C ARG A 60 -8.33 8.92 -3.92
N SER A 61 -8.80 9.26 -5.12
CA SER A 61 -8.39 8.55 -6.33
C SER A 61 -6.91 8.81 -6.65
N VAL A 62 -6.31 7.94 -7.47
CA VAL A 62 -4.91 8.12 -7.92
C VAL A 62 -4.72 9.46 -8.66
N GLY A 63 -5.72 9.88 -9.46
CA GLY A 63 -5.66 11.14 -10.19
C GLY A 63 -5.72 12.36 -9.26
N ASP A 64 -6.58 12.32 -8.25
CA ASP A 64 -6.74 13.40 -7.27
C ASP A 64 -5.48 13.54 -6.40
N ALA A 65 -4.93 12.41 -5.95
CA ALA A 65 -3.66 12.37 -5.22
C ALA A 65 -2.50 12.88 -6.08
N ALA A 66 -2.45 12.49 -7.36
CA ALA A 66 -1.44 12.97 -8.31
C ALA A 66 -1.47 14.50 -8.48
N SER A 67 -2.69 15.06 -8.60
CA SER A 67 -2.89 16.50 -8.71
C SER A 67 -2.40 17.23 -7.46
N GLU A 68 -2.65 16.69 -6.26
CA GLU A 68 -2.18 17.31 -5.01
C GLU A 68 -0.67 17.24 -4.85
N ALA A 69 -0.06 16.11 -5.23
CA ALA A 69 1.38 15.92 -5.20
C ALA A 69 2.14 16.63 -6.34
N GLY A 70 1.43 17.27 -7.28
CA GLY A 70 2.02 17.96 -8.43
C GLY A 70 2.74 17.04 -9.41
N VAL A 71 2.28 15.78 -9.57
CA VAL A 71 2.87 14.78 -10.48
C VAL A 71 1.83 14.24 -11.46
N THR A 72 2.30 13.52 -12.49
CA THR A 72 1.39 12.85 -13.42
C THR A 72 0.69 11.64 -12.78
N PRO A 73 -0.54 11.28 -13.20
CA PRO A 73 -1.22 10.08 -12.69
C PRO A 73 -0.42 8.79 -12.86
N MET A 74 0.37 8.67 -13.94
CA MET A 74 1.23 7.49 -14.17
C MET A 74 2.39 7.43 -13.16
N THR A 75 3.00 8.58 -12.86
CA THR A 75 4.02 8.68 -11.81
C THR A 75 3.41 8.31 -10.46
N ALA A 76 2.22 8.84 -10.15
CA ALA A 76 1.50 8.52 -8.91
C ALA A 76 1.23 7.02 -8.76
N ALA A 77 0.67 6.36 -9.79
CA ALA A 77 0.41 4.93 -9.77
C ALA A 77 1.70 4.11 -9.52
N LYS A 78 2.78 4.41 -10.24
CA LYS A 78 4.07 3.73 -10.07
C LYS A 78 4.68 3.95 -8.68
N THR A 79 4.60 5.17 -8.16
CA THR A 79 5.08 5.50 -6.81
C THR A 79 4.29 4.74 -5.75
N LEU A 80 2.96 4.76 -5.81
CA LEU A 80 2.12 4.06 -4.85
C LEU A 80 2.34 2.53 -4.90
N HIS A 81 2.49 1.96 -6.10
CA HIS A 81 2.85 0.55 -6.28
C HIS A 81 4.23 0.23 -5.67
N ARG A 82 5.24 1.07 -5.93
CA ARG A 82 6.59 0.92 -5.34
C ARG A 82 6.57 1.00 -3.81
N CYS A 83 5.72 1.85 -3.24
CA CYS A 83 5.51 1.95 -1.79
C CYS A 83 4.67 0.80 -1.21
N GLY A 84 4.24 -0.17 -2.02
CA GLY A 84 3.52 -1.36 -1.55
C GLY A 84 2.04 -1.13 -1.24
N VAL A 85 1.44 -0.04 -1.73
CA VAL A 85 0.01 0.24 -1.53
C VAL A 85 -0.82 -0.82 -2.25
N ALA A 86 -1.68 -1.51 -1.48
CA ALA A 86 -2.50 -2.60 -2.00
C ALA A 86 -3.51 -2.09 -3.05
N GLY A 87 -3.79 -2.92 -4.07
CA GLY A 87 -4.79 -2.62 -5.09
C GLY A 87 -4.30 -1.75 -6.26
N ILE A 88 -3.01 -1.38 -6.28
CA ILE A 88 -2.42 -0.61 -7.37
C ILE A 88 -1.49 -1.48 -8.21
N CYS A 89 -1.86 -1.68 -9.48
CA CYS A 89 -1.06 -2.33 -10.53
C CYS A 89 -0.93 -1.36 -11.72
N PRO A 90 0.19 -0.62 -11.83
CA PRO A 90 0.46 0.34 -12.90
C PRO A 90 0.82 -0.30 -14.24
#